data_AF-A0A9W9Y975-F1
#
_entry.id   AF-A0A9W9Y975-F1
#
_cell.length_a   1.000
_cell.length_b   1.000
_cell.length_c   1.000
_cell.angle_alpha   90.00
_cell.angle_beta   90.00
_cell.angle_gamma   90.00
#
_symmetry.space_group_name_H-M   'P 1'
#
loop_
_entity.id
_entity.type
_entity.pdbx_description
1 polymer ?
#
loop_
_entity_poly.entity_id
_entity_poly.type
_entity_poly.pdbx_seq_one_letter_code
_entity_poly.pdbx_strand_id
1 'polypeptide(L)'
;MCKNFTVPCLETITSLKSRYESKYELHLKTSIRLLVVRISSIIAKLYKYKKDLHQQLDDWEAYLNEQSPNEAYIAVENVVDNEGPPQDFTYVTHNVLHKDIPSHLFDIDYLVGCSCVRICTMDTCECPQNSGGVFAYDRNGHVRVKPGTPIYECNSRCPCGLSCRNRVLQRGTHSQGPLFFSRGGPWTPQGKILVAIFRTPNGCGWGVKTMELIEKSQLVTEYIGEAITQEEAEKRGKVYDSCGQTYLFDLDFNDGECLYTLDAKKYGNISHFINHSCDPNLDVFSIWVDTLDPNFPRIAFFANRNIKQGEELTFDYQMTLDVGSGASSPRKREHIKCHCGAANCKTYLY
;
A
#
# COMPACT_ATOMS: atom_id res chain seq x y z
N MET A 1 71.84 12.12 -75.31
CA MET A 1 71.90 12.96 -74.10
C MET A 1 70.82 12.50 -73.13
N CYS A 2 71.18 11.59 -72.21
CA CYS A 2 70.26 11.10 -71.18
C CYS A 2 70.24 12.10 -70.01
N LYS A 3 69.08 12.67 -69.70
CA LYS A 3 68.87 13.43 -68.46
C LYS A 3 68.56 12.44 -67.34
N ASN A 4 69.41 12.44 -66.32
CA ASN A 4 69.26 11.68 -65.09
C ASN A 4 67.95 12.05 -64.39
N PHE A 5 67.07 11.07 -64.19
CA PHE A 5 66.01 11.14 -63.19
C PHE A 5 66.64 10.90 -61.81
N THR A 6 66.64 11.92 -60.97
CA THR A 6 67.05 11.84 -59.57
C THR A 6 66.05 11.01 -58.76
N VAL A 7 66.57 10.11 -57.94
CA VAL A 7 65.85 9.26 -56.98
C VAL A 7 65.12 10.15 -55.96
N PRO A 8 63.81 9.93 -55.68
CA PRO A 8 63.13 10.67 -54.62
C PRO A 8 63.64 10.23 -53.23
N CYS A 9 63.89 11.21 -52.38
CA CYS A 9 64.62 11.12 -51.12
C CYS A 9 64.01 10.11 -50.11
N LEU A 10 64.83 9.19 -49.58
CA LEU A 10 64.49 8.28 -48.48
C LEU A 10 64.12 9.03 -47.17
N GLU A 11 64.58 10.27 -46.97
CA GLU A 11 64.22 11.10 -45.80
C GLU A 11 62.73 11.48 -45.79
N THR A 12 62.07 11.49 -46.94
CA THR A 12 60.66 11.86 -47.07
C THR A 12 59.71 10.79 -46.54
N ILE A 13 60.03 9.50 -46.71
CA ILE A 13 59.15 8.38 -46.33
C ILE A 13 59.15 8.18 -44.81
N THR A 14 60.32 8.21 -44.17
CA THR A 14 60.45 8.10 -42.70
C THR A 14 59.82 9.30 -41.99
N SER A 15 60.00 10.51 -42.55
CA SER A 15 59.34 11.75 -42.13
C SER A 15 57.80 11.67 -42.27
N LEU A 16 57.29 11.12 -43.37
CA LEU A 16 55.84 10.93 -43.58
C LEU A 16 55.25 9.91 -42.60
N LYS A 17 55.95 8.80 -42.36
CA LYS A 17 55.50 7.75 -41.42
C LYS A 17 55.44 8.25 -39.99
N SER A 18 56.48 8.97 -39.54
CA SER A 18 56.53 9.62 -38.22
C SER A 18 55.42 10.67 -38.04
N ARG A 19 55.13 11.49 -39.06
CA ARG A 19 54.00 12.44 -39.03
C ARG A 19 52.65 11.74 -38.95
N TYR A 20 52.48 10.62 -39.65
CA TYR A 20 51.23 9.85 -39.64
C TYR A 20 50.99 9.19 -38.27
N GLU A 21 52.01 8.57 -37.69
CA GLU A 21 51.95 7.97 -36.35
C GLU A 21 51.68 9.03 -35.27
N SER A 22 52.34 10.19 -35.33
CA SER A 22 52.10 11.30 -34.39
C SER A 22 50.67 11.85 -34.49
N LYS A 23 50.12 11.96 -35.70
CA LYS A 23 48.73 12.38 -35.92
C LYS A 23 47.73 11.35 -35.40
N TYR A 24 48.01 10.05 -35.58
CA TYR A 24 47.19 8.96 -35.06
C TYR A 24 47.17 8.95 -33.52
N GLU A 25 48.33 9.08 -32.86
CA GLU A 25 48.40 9.18 -31.40
C GLU A 25 47.64 10.39 -30.85
N LEU A 26 47.75 11.55 -31.50
CA LEU A 26 47.03 12.76 -31.10
C LEU A 26 45.51 12.58 -31.24
N HIS A 27 45.05 11.94 -32.32
CA HIS A 27 43.65 11.58 -32.50
C HIS A 27 43.16 10.60 -31.43
N LEU A 28 43.96 9.59 -31.08
CA LEU A 28 43.61 8.61 -30.05
C LEU A 28 43.49 9.27 -28.66
N LYS A 29 44.47 10.10 -28.26
CA LYS A 29 44.44 10.86 -27.01
C LYS A 29 43.25 11.82 -26.94
N THR A 30 42.93 12.50 -28.03
CA THR A 30 41.76 13.39 -28.11
C THR A 30 40.45 12.61 -28.03
N SER A 31 40.36 11.47 -28.69
CA SER A 31 39.18 10.59 -28.66
C SER A 31 38.93 10.04 -27.26
N ILE A 32 39.98 9.57 -26.57
CA ILE A 32 39.91 9.10 -25.17
C ILE A 32 39.49 10.26 -24.25
N ARG A 33 40.07 11.46 -24.40
CA ARG A 33 39.70 12.63 -23.59
C ARG A 33 38.22 13.02 -23.79
N LEU A 34 37.74 13.03 -25.03
CA LEU A 34 36.33 13.29 -25.33
C LEU A 34 35.41 12.22 -24.74
N LEU A 35 35.84 10.96 -24.75
CA LEU A 35 35.10 9.84 -24.18
C LEU A 35 35.03 9.93 -22.65
N VAL A 36 36.13 10.30 -21.98
CA VAL A 36 36.17 10.59 -20.53
C VAL A 36 35.25 11.76 -20.17
N VAL A 37 35.31 12.88 -20.92
CA VAL A 37 34.41 14.02 -20.67
C VAL A 37 32.94 13.65 -20.87
N ARG A 38 32.63 12.85 -21.91
CA ARG A 38 31.27 12.33 -22.14
C ARG A 38 30.82 11.42 -20.99
N ILE A 39 31.66 10.50 -20.53
CA ILE A 39 31.36 9.62 -19.38
C ILE A 39 31.12 10.47 -18.12
N SER A 40 31.99 11.44 -17.81
CA SER A 40 31.81 12.34 -16.67
C SER A 40 30.51 13.15 -16.77
N SER A 41 30.13 13.60 -17.97
CA SER A 41 28.85 14.29 -18.20
C SER A 41 27.65 13.37 -17.98
N ILE A 42 27.72 12.11 -18.42
CA ILE A 42 26.67 11.12 -18.20
C ILE A 42 26.54 10.80 -16.71
N ILE A 43 27.66 10.57 -16.01
CA ILE A 43 27.67 10.32 -14.56
C ILE A 43 27.06 11.51 -13.80
N ALA A 44 27.41 12.75 -14.17
CA ALA A 44 26.83 13.94 -13.55
C ALA A 44 25.31 14.04 -13.78
N LYS A 45 24.83 13.70 -14.98
CA LYS A 45 23.39 13.66 -15.29
C LYS A 45 22.67 12.57 -14.49
N LEU A 46 23.25 11.37 -14.39
CA LEU A 46 22.71 10.27 -13.59
C LEU A 46 22.66 10.60 -12.10
N TYR A 47 23.73 11.21 -11.57
CA TYR A 47 23.78 11.68 -10.19
C TYR A 47 22.69 12.72 -9.90
N LYS A 48 22.55 13.72 -10.79
CA LYS A 48 21.48 14.72 -10.68
C LYS A 48 20.10 14.05 -10.70
N TYR A 49 19.85 13.16 -11.66
CA TYR A 49 18.60 12.44 -11.76
C TYR A 49 18.27 11.63 -10.49
N LYS A 50 19.25 10.87 -9.97
CA LYS A 50 19.06 10.10 -8.71
C LYS A 50 18.82 11.00 -7.51
N LYS A 51 19.50 12.15 -7.43
CA LYS A 51 19.26 13.15 -6.39
C LYS A 51 17.84 13.71 -6.47
N ASP A 52 17.38 14.08 -7.67
CA ASP A 52 16.05 14.61 -7.89
C ASP A 52 14.96 13.55 -7.59
N LEU A 53 15.24 12.27 -7.87
CA LEU A 53 14.36 11.16 -7.51
C LEU A 53 14.27 10.95 -6.00
N HIS A 54 15.40 10.96 -5.28
CA HIS A 54 15.38 10.84 -3.81
C HIS A 54 14.59 12.00 -3.17
N GLN A 55 14.78 13.23 -3.66
CA GLN A 55 14.00 14.37 -3.18
C GLN A 55 12.49 14.17 -3.40
N GLN A 56 12.07 13.62 -4.54
CA GLN A 56 10.66 13.32 -4.80
C GLN A 56 10.08 12.28 -3.84
N LEU A 57 10.87 11.27 -3.48
CA LEU A 57 10.46 10.26 -2.49
C LEU A 57 10.37 10.87 -1.08
N ASP A 58 11.34 11.72 -0.71
CA ASP A 58 11.33 12.44 0.57
C ASP A 58 10.11 13.40 0.67
N ASP A 59 9.82 14.13 -0.41
CA ASP A 59 8.66 15.02 -0.50
C ASP A 59 7.34 14.23 -0.41
N TRP A 60 7.29 13.04 -1.02
CA TRP A 60 6.13 12.15 -0.94
C TRP A 60 5.95 11.58 0.47
N GLU A 61 7.03 11.15 1.13
CA GLU A 61 7.01 10.73 2.54
C GLU A 61 6.45 11.85 3.43
N ALA A 62 6.93 13.09 3.26
CA ALA A 62 6.45 14.24 4.01
C ALA A 62 4.95 14.48 3.77
N TYR A 63 4.51 14.44 2.51
CA TYR A 63 3.09 14.56 2.14
C TYR A 63 2.22 13.49 2.82
N LEU A 64 2.63 12.22 2.78
CA LEU A 64 1.87 11.11 3.38
C LEU A 64 1.67 11.31 4.89
N ASN A 65 2.73 11.70 5.59
CA ASN A 65 2.68 11.93 7.05
C ASN A 65 1.93 13.21 7.41
N GLU A 66 1.89 14.22 6.53
CA GLU A 66 1.06 15.42 6.70
C GLU A 66 -0.44 15.07 6.58
N GLN A 67 -0.82 14.17 5.67
CA GLN A 67 -2.22 13.75 5.51
C GLN A 67 -2.70 12.79 6.60
N SER A 68 -1.79 12.09 7.30
CA SER A 68 -2.10 11.04 8.29
C SER A 68 -1.57 11.34 9.71
N PRO A 69 -1.84 12.54 10.27
CA PRO A 69 -1.24 12.97 11.54
C PRO A 69 -1.65 12.11 12.74
N ASN A 70 -2.70 11.28 12.63
CA ASN A 70 -3.22 10.42 13.70
C ASN A 70 -3.30 8.92 13.33
N GLU A 71 -2.75 8.47 12.21
CA GLU A 71 -2.77 7.04 11.83
C GLU A 71 -1.40 6.39 12.06
N ALA A 72 -0.69 6.06 10.99
CA ALA A 72 0.65 5.49 11.00
C ALA A 72 1.72 6.57 10.78
N TYR A 73 2.97 6.27 11.12
CA TYR A 73 4.10 6.93 10.46
C TYR A 73 4.44 6.09 9.23
N ILE A 74 4.62 6.75 8.09
CA ILE A 74 4.84 6.09 6.80
C ILE A 74 6.18 6.52 6.25
N ALA A 75 7.15 5.62 6.21
CA ALA A 75 8.40 5.83 5.47
C ALA A 75 8.24 5.45 3.99
N VAL A 76 9.08 6.00 3.11
CA VAL A 76 9.14 5.65 1.68
C VAL A 76 10.53 5.17 1.30
N GLU A 77 10.62 3.97 0.73
CA GLU A 77 11.91 3.37 0.36
C GLU A 77 11.91 2.80 -1.07
N ASN A 78 12.81 3.27 -1.93
CA ASN A 78 13.09 2.60 -3.20
C ASN A 78 14.59 2.36 -3.40
N VAL A 79 15.00 1.10 -3.22
CA VAL A 79 16.37 0.63 -3.47
C VAL A 79 16.46 -0.35 -4.66
N VAL A 80 15.34 -0.56 -5.37
CA VAL A 80 15.21 -1.59 -6.40
C VAL A 80 15.36 -0.99 -7.80
N ASP A 81 14.64 0.10 -8.07
CA ASP A 81 14.60 0.70 -9.40
C ASP A 81 14.64 2.24 -9.34
N ASN A 82 14.12 2.91 -10.38
CA ASN A 82 14.06 4.36 -10.47
C ASN A 82 12.61 4.89 -10.44
N GLU A 83 11.66 4.07 -9.98
CA GLU A 83 10.25 4.46 -9.89
C GLU A 83 10.09 5.54 -8.82
N GLY A 84 9.43 6.65 -9.20
CA GLY A 84 9.09 7.73 -8.29
C GLY A 84 7.73 7.53 -7.62
N PRO A 85 7.22 8.55 -6.93
CA PRO A 85 5.88 8.53 -6.36
C PRO A 85 4.80 8.19 -7.42
N PRO A 86 3.75 7.45 -7.04
CA PRO A 86 2.65 7.12 -7.94
C PRO A 86 1.99 8.40 -8.48
N GLN A 87 1.72 8.40 -9.77
CA GLN A 87 0.98 9.47 -10.42
C GLN A 87 -0.54 9.24 -10.22
N ASP A 88 -1.30 10.32 -10.07
CA ASP A 88 -2.76 10.29 -9.91
C ASP A 88 -3.31 9.56 -8.66
N PHE A 89 -2.52 9.49 -7.58
CA PHE A 89 -2.95 8.98 -6.28
C PHE A 89 -3.07 10.11 -5.25
N THR A 90 -4.14 10.09 -4.46
CA THR A 90 -4.39 11.03 -3.36
C THR A 90 -4.54 10.24 -2.06
N TYR A 91 -3.70 10.55 -1.07
CA TYR A 91 -3.80 9.92 0.23
C TYR A 91 -4.99 10.50 1.01
N VAL A 92 -5.87 9.62 1.49
CA VAL A 92 -7.04 9.99 2.31
C VAL A 92 -7.15 9.04 3.51
N THR A 93 -7.69 9.55 4.60
CA THR A 93 -7.86 8.81 5.88
C THR A 93 -9.28 8.29 6.10
N HIS A 94 -10.20 8.62 5.18
CA HIS A 94 -11.62 8.26 5.26
C HIS A 94 -12.14 7.96 3.84
N ASN A 95 -13.16 7.09 3.75
CA ASN A 95 -13.76 6.77 2.46
C ASN A 95 -14.38 8.01 1.80
N VAL A 96 -14.10 8.19 0.52
CA VAL A 96 -14.69 9.27 -0.29
C VAL A 96 -15.99 8.74 -0.89
N LEU A 97 -17.13 9.35 -0.60
CA LEU A 97 -18.40 8.91 -1.17
C LEU A 97 -18.55 9.41 -2.61
N HIS A 98 -18.77 8.50 -3.54
CA HIS A 98 -19.19 8.89 -4.89
C HIS A 98 -20.58 9.53 -4.85
N LYS A 99 -20.84 10.44 -5.79
CA LYS A 99 -22.11 11.19 -5.90
C LYS A 99 -23.38 10.32 -5.99
N ASP A 100 -23.23 9.07 -6.44
CA ASP A 100 -24.34 8.14 -6.63
C ASP A 100 -24.63 7.31 -5.36
N ILE A 101 -23.80 7.44 -4.31
CA ILE A 101 -24.06 6.84 -3.01
C ILE A 101 -25.14 7.65 -2.29
N PRO A 102 -26.26 7.03 -1.87
CA PRO A 102 -27.31 7.75 -1.17
C PRO A 102 -26.83 8.28 0.19
N SER A 103 -27.02 9.58 0.44
CA SER A 103 -26.56 10.21 1.69
C SER A 103 -27.29 9.72 2.94
N HIS A 104 -28.54 9.23 2.79
CA HIS A 104 -29.36 8.77 3.90
C HIS A 104 -28.83 7.48 4.57
N LEU A 105 -27.89 6.76 3.94
CA LEU A 105 -27.25 5.58 4.54
C LEU A 105 -26.47 5.92 5.82
N PHE A 106 -26.06 7.18 5.95
CA PHE A 106 -25.27 7.71 7.07
C PHE A 106 -26.09 8.64 7.98
N ASP A 107 -27.42 8.55 7.91
CA ASP A 107 -28.29 9.34 8.79
C ASP A 107 -28.18 8.84 10.24
N ILE A 108 -27.42 9.58 11.05
CA ILE A 108 -27.14 9.24 12.44
C ILE A 108 -28.36 9.35 13.35
N ASP A 109 -29.48 9.93 12.89
CA ASP A 109 -30.68 10.15 13.69
C ASP A 109 -31.42 8.86 14.06
N TYR A 110 -31.24 7.81 13.25
CA TYR A 110 -31.85 6.49 13.49
C TYR A 110 -30.89 5.49 14.14
N LEU A 111 -29.63 5.89 14.41
CA LEU A 111 -28.68 5.02 15.08
C LEU A 111 -29.08 4.80 16.55
N VAL A 112 -29.02 3.54 16.98
CA VAL A 112 -29.21 3.18 18.39
C VAL A 112 -27.83 3.00 19.02
N GLY A 113 -27.56 3.79 20.06
CA GLY A 113 -26.36 3.65 20.89
C GLY A 113 -26.59 2.74 22.10
N CYS A 114 -25.51 2.32 22.75
CA CYS A 114 -25.61 1.65 24.06
C CYS A 114 -25.90 2.65 25.19
N SER A 115 -26.23 2.14 26.36
CA SER A 115 -26.46 2.91 27.59
C SER A 115 -25.26 2.95 28.56
N CYS A 116 -24.08 2.44 28.14
CA CYS A 116 -22.90 2.29 28.99
C CYS A 116 -22.26 3.62 29.44
N VAL A 117 -22.06 3.78 30.75
CA VAL A 117 -21.37 4.96 31.32
C VAL A 117 -19.85 4.70 31.35
N ARG A 118 -19.12 5.28 30.38
CA ARG A 118 -17.65 5.26 30.18
C ARG A 118 -17.05 4.04 29.47
N ILE A 119 -17.15 2.84 30.03
CA ILE A 119 -16.43 1.66 29.49
C ILE A 119 -17.42 0.57 29.08
N CYS A 120 -17.45 0.27 27.78
CA CYS A 120 -18.13 -0.90 27.26
C CYS A 120 -17.29 -2.16 27.50
N THR A 121 -17.93 -3.22 27.97
CA THR A 121 -17.34 -4.54 28.12
C THR A 121 -18.19 -5.58 27.40
N MET A 122 -17.70 -6.81 27.34
CA MET A 122 -18.42 -7.94 26.76
C MET A 122 -19.79 -8.16 27.41
N ASP A 123 -19.90 -7.93 28.71
CA ASP A 123 -21.10 -8.23 29.49
C ASP A 123 -22.07 -7.03 29.56
N THR A 124 -21.60 -5.82 29.23
CA THR A 124 -22.37 -4.58 29.44
C THR A 124 -22.78 -3.88 28.15
N CYS A 125 -22.05 -4.08 27.06
CA CYS A 125 -22.28 -3.33 25.82
C CYS A 125 -23.39 -3.95 24.98
N GLU A 126 -24.43 -3.15 24.74
CA GLU A 126 -25.59 -3.55 23.94
C GLU A 126 -25.34 -3.45 22.43
N CYS A 127 -24.37 -2.65 21.97
CA CYS A 127 -24.16 -2.42 20.53
C CYS A 127 -23.94 -3.71 19.73
N PRO A 128 -23.03 -4.61 20.11
CA PRO A 128 -22.87 -5.86 19.37
C PRO A 128 -24.13 -6.74 19.43
N GLN A 129 -24.73 -6.87 20.61
CA GLN A 129 -25.86 -7.76 20.84
C GLN A 129 -27.12 -7.32 20.08
N ASN A 130 -27.42 -6.02 20.10
CA ASN A 130 -28.58 -5.44 19.40
C ASN A 130 -28.48 -5.60 17.88
N SER A 131 -27.26 -5.69 17.35
CA SER A 131 -26.99 -5.90 15.92
C SER A 131 -26.78 -7.38 15.56
N GLY A 132 -27.03 -8.31 16.48
CA GLY A 132 -26.87 -9.76 16.24
C GLY A 132 -25.42 -10.26 16.23
N GLY A 133 -24.48 -9.44 16.70
CA GLY A 133 -23.06 -9.77 16.83
C GLY A 133 -22.61 -10.03 18.27
N VAL A 134 -21.29 -10.13 18.45
CA VAL A 134 -20.64 -10.35 19.75
C VAL A 134 -19.54 -9.32 19.98
N PHE A 135 -19.17 -9.10 21.24
CA PHE A 135 -18.09 -8.17 21.57
C PHE A 135 -16.75 -8.67 20.99
N ALA A 136 -16.21 -7.93 20.02
CA ALA A 136 -15.13 -8.43 19.17
C ALA A 136 -13.73 -8.31 19.78
N TYR A 137 -13.53 -7.43 20.78
CA TYR A 137 -12.20 -7.03 21.21
C TYR A 137 -11.82 -7.47 22.63
N ASP A 138 -10.53 -7.68 22.87
CA ASP A 138 -9.98 -7.88 24.21
C ASP A 138 -9.75 -6.54 24.96
N ARG A 139 -8.91 -6.53 26.00
CA ARG A 139 -8.60 -5.32 26.77
C ARG A 139 -7.55 -4.43 26.08
N ASN A 140 -6.77 -5.01 25.18
CA ASN A 140 -5.72 -4.37 24.40
C ASN A 140 -6.23 -3.99 22.99
N GLY A 141 -7.53 -4.13 22.71
CA GLY A 141 -8.07 -3.83 21.39
C GLY A 141 -7.76 -4.88 20.33
N HIS A 142 -7.27 -6.07 20.72
CA HIS A 142 -7.06 -7.17 19.79
C HIS A 142 -8.38 -7.87 19.45
N VAL A 143 -8.55 -8.21 18.16
CA VAL A 143 -9.72 -8.94 17.68
C VAL A 143 -9.71 -10.40 18.18
N ARG A 144 -10.84 -10.85 18.71
CA ARG A 144 -11.03 -12.19 19.28
C ARG A 144 -11.96 -13.07 18.45
N VAL A 145 -12.78 -12.45 17.61
CA VAL A 145 -13.68 -13.15 16.69
C VAL A 145 -12.91 -13.64 15.47
N LYS A 146 -13.43 -14.65 14.78
CA LYS A 146 -12.82 -15.18 13.56
C LYS A 146 -13.20 -14.32 12.35
N PRO A 147 -12.38 -14.29 11.29
CA PRO A 147 -12.77 -13.72 10.00
C PRO A 147 -14.13 -14.26 9.54
N GLY A 148 -14.93 -13.42 8.90
CA GLY A 148 -16.34 -13.73 8.55
C GLY A 148 -17.36 -13.49 9.68
N THR A 149 -16.92 -13.09 10.88
CA THR A 149 -17.83 -12.63 11.95
C THR A 149 -18.04 -11.12 11.83
N PRO A 150 -19.29 -10.60 11.82
CA PRO A 150 -19.51 -9.16 11.75
C PRO A 150 -19.11 -8.48 13.06
N ILE A 151 -18.45 -7.32 12.97
CA ILE A 151 -18.07 -6.52 14.13
C ILE A 151 -18.91 -5.24 14.18
N TYR A 152 -19.62 -5.03 15.28
CA TYR A 152 -20.39 -3.81 15.52
C TYR A 152 -19.74 -2.99 16.63
N GLU A 153 -19.14 -1.86 16.27
CA GLU A 153 -18.57 -0.93 17.22
C GLU A 153 -19.63 -0.03 17.86
N CYS A 154 -19.27 0.62 18.96
CA CYS A 154 -20.07 1.73 19.46
C CYS A 154 -20.02 2.90 18.46
N ASN A 155 -21.15 3.58 18.29
CA ASN A 155 -21.35 4.62 17.29
C ASN A 155 -21.46 6.02 17.93
N SER A 156 -21.67 7.05 17.11
CA SER A 156 -21.82 8.44 17.52
C SER A 156 -22.96 8.70 18.52
N ARG A 157 -23.97 7.82 18.58
CA ARG A 157 -25.09 7.89 19.54
C ARG A 157 -24.80 7.25 20.89
N CYS A 158 -23.68 6.54 21.03
CA CYS A 158 -23.28 5.96 22.32
C CYS A 158 -22.66 7.02 23.25
N PRO A 159 -22.99 7.04 24.55
CA PRO A 159 -22.40 7.95 25.54
C PRO A 159 -20.95 7.61 25.90
N CYS A 160 -20.44 6.43 25.53
CA CYS A 160 -19.05 6.06 25.73
C CYS A 160 -18.12 6.80 24.74
N GLY A 161 -17.01 7.35 25.24
CA GLY A 161 -16.04 8.11 24.43
C GLY A 161 -15.13 7.24 23.56
N LEU A 162 -14.18 7.87 22.84
CA LEU A 162 -13.22 7.19 21.93
C LEU A 162 -12.31 6.17 22.62
N SER A 163 -12.06 6.32 23.93
CA SER A 163 -11.32 5.33 24.74
C SER A 163 -12.12 4.06 25.04
N CYS A 164 -13.38 3.97 24.60
CA CYS A 164 -14.21 2.79 24.73
C CYS A 164 -13.56 1.58 24.06
N ARG A 165 -13.52 0.43 24.74
CA ARG A 165 -12.93 -0.81 24.19
C ARG A 165 -13.59 -1.28 22.89
N ASN A 166 -14.84 -0.88 22.63
CA ASN A 166 -15.58 -1.20 21.42
C ASN A 166 -15.54 -0.07 20.37
N ARG A 167 -14.39 0.61 20.24
CA ARG A 167 -14.12 1.67 19.24
C ARG A 167 -12.71 1.57 18.68
N VAL A 168 -12.26 0.35 18.37
CA VAL A 168 -10.88 0.07 17.94
C VAL A 168 -10.61 0.66 16.57
N LEU A 169 -11.48 0.41 15.59
CA LEU A 169 -11.35 0.96 14.24
C LEU A 169 -11.42 2.49 14.25
N GLN A 170 -12.35 3.06 15.02
CA GLN A 170 -12.50 4.51 15.15
C GLN A 170 -11.31 5.21 15.81
N ARG A 171 -10.58 4.52 16.70
CA ARG A 171 -9.32 5.03 17.24
C ARG A 171 -8.19 4.99 16.21
N GLY A 172 -8.33 4.23 15.13
CA GLY A 172 -7.27 4.00 14.16
C GLY A 172 -6.11 3.18 14.73
N THR A 173 -4.97 3.26 14.06
CA THR A 173 -3.76 2.46 14.30
C THR A 173 -2.92 2.97 15.47
N HIS A 174 -3.52 3.77 16.36
CA HIS A 174 -2.84 4.19 17.56
C HIS A 174 -2.46 2.96 18.39
N SER A 175 -1.17 2.79 18.70
CA SER A 175 -0.63 1.60 19.37
C SER A 175 -1.43 1.32 20.63
N GLN A 176 -2.15 0.21 20.62
CA GLN A 176 -3.03 -0.18 21.71
C GLN A 176 -2.17 -0.84 22.79
N GLY A 177 -1.50 -0.02 23.60
CA GLY A 177 -0.68 -0.49 24.71
C GLY A 177 -0.76 0.47 25.89
N PRO A 178 -0.53 0.00 27.13
CA PRO A 178 -0.19 0.91 28.21
C PRO A 178 1.04 1.72 27.77
N LEU A 179 1.19 2.94 28.27
CA LEU A 179 2.41 3.77 28.16
C LEU A 179 3.66 3.00 28.66
N PHE A 180 4.13 2.02 27.93
CA PHE A 180 5.41 1.40 28.13
C PHE A 180 6.37 2.14 27.23
N PHE A 181 7.20 2.97 27.87
CA PHE A 181 8.46 3.41 27.32
C PHE A 181 9.19 2.17 26.78
N SER A 182 9.19 1.99 25.46
CA SER A 182 10.16 1.11 24.81
C SER A 182 11.53 1.56 25.26
N ARG A 183 12.15 0.77 26.14
CA ARG A 183 13.50 1.03 26.67
C ARG A 183 14.47 1.03 25.49
N GLY A 184 14.82 2.23 25.00
CA GLY A 184 15.97 2.45 24.11
C GLY A 184 15.67 2.68 22.62
N GLY A 185 14.42 2.92 22.21
CA GLY A 185 14.10 3.32 20.83
C GLY A 185 14.16 4.84 20.61
N PRO A 186 14.40 5.33 19.37
CA PRO A 186 14.22 6.74 19.02
C PRO A 186 12.82 7.25 19.40
N TRP A 187 12.70 8.54 19.71
CA TRP A 187 11.43 9.20 20.00
C TRP A 187 10.43 9.00 18.85
N THR A 188 9.46 8.10 19.01
CA THR A 188 8.31 7.98 18.10
C THR A 188 7.17 8.87 18.62
N PRO A 189 6.50 9.65 17.76
CA PRO A 189 5.25 10.31 18.12
C PRO A 189 4.29 9.26 18.68
N GLN A 190 3.75 9.51 19.87
CA GLN A 190 3.14 8.51 20.75
C GLN A 190 2.18 7.58 20.02
N GLY A 191 2.58 6.32 19.96
CA GLY A 191 1.74 5.19 19.67
C GLY A 191 1.04 5.24 18.33
N LYS A 192 1.80 5.14 17.25
CA LYS A 192 1.32 4.89 15.88
C LYS A 192 2.01 3.64 15.37
N ILE A 193 1.35 2.86 14.52
CA ILE A 193 2.06 1.80 13.79
C ILE A 193 3.09 2.43 12.86
N LEU A 194 4.32 1.91 12.87
CA LEU A 194 5.38 2.32 11.95
C LEU A 194 5.42 1.38 10.74
N VAL A 195 5.23 1.95 9.54
CA VAL A 195 5.31 1.20 8.27
C VAL A 195 6.21 1.89 7.27
N ALA A 196 6.64 1.15 6.26
CA ALA A 196 7.33 1.68 5.09
C ALA A 196 6.64 1.21 3.83
N ILE A 197 6.29 2.14 2.94
CA ILE A 197 5.98 1.83 1.55
C ILE A 197 7.32 1.60 0.85
N PHE A 198 7.53 0.40 0.34
CA PHE A 198 8.80 0.02 -0.25
C PHE A 198 8.64 -0.58 -1.64
N ARG A 199 9.66 -0.42 -2.47
CA ARG A 199 9.69 -1.06 -3.79
C ARG A 199 10.05 -2.54 -3.65
N THR A 200 9.17 -3.43 -4.11
CA THR A 200 9.36 -4.88 -4.02
C THR A 200 10.39 -5.36 -5.06
N PRO A 201 11.30 -6.29 -4.70
CA PRO A 201 12.32 -6.80 -5.62
C PRO A 201 11.80 -7.88 -6.57
N ASN A 202 10.62 -8.46 -6.32
CA ASN A 202 10.02 -9.53 -7.11
C ASN A 202 9.14 -9.03 -8.27
N GLY A 203 9.10 -7.73 -8.52
CA GLY A 203 8.33 -7.14 -9.60
C GLY A 203 6.84 -6.93 -9.30
N CYS A 204 6.42 -7.05 -8.03
CA CYS A 204 5.05 -6.75 -7.59
C CYS A 204 4.76 -5.24 -7.46
N GLY A 205 5.74 -4.38 -7.75
CA GLY A 205 5.59 -2.93 -7.65
C GLY A 205 5.86 -2.43 -6.23
N TRP A 206 5.02 -1.51 -5.76
CA TRP A 206 5.09 -1.02 -4.38
C TRP A 206 4.45 -2.03 -3.41
N GLY A 207 4.99 -2.12 -2.21
CA GLY A 207 4.51 -2.97 -1.11
C GLY A 207 4.52 -2.20 0.20
N VAL A 208 3.97 -2.77 1.26
CA VAL A 208 4.06 -2.21 2.62
C VAL A 208 4.75 -3.22 3.52
N LYS A 209 5.76 -2.77 4.29
CA LYS A 209 6.38 -3.58 5.34
C LYS A 209 6.24 -2.87 6.68
N THR A 210 6.17 -3.64 7.77
CA THR A 210 6.18 -3.04 9.12
C THR A 210 7.60 -2.69 9.55
N MET A 211 7.76 -1.59 10.29
CA MET A 211 9.04 -1.18 10.88
C MET A 211 9.15 -1.54 12.37
N GLU A 212 8.18 -2.26 12.90
CA GLU A 212 8.16 -2.75 14.27
C GLU A 212 7.48 -4.12 14.36
N LEU A 213 7.37 -4.67 15.57
CA LEU A 213 6.58 -5.88 15.79
C LEU A 213 5.09 -5.51 15.79
N ILE A 214 4.29 -6.19 14.98
CA ILE A 214 2.82 -6.15 15.08
C ILE A 214 2.38 -7.43 15.79
N GLU A 215 1.63 -7.28 16.88
CA GLU A 215 1.12 -8.41 17.64
C GLU A 215 -0.05 -9.08 16.89
N LYS A 216 -0.18 -10.40 17.07
CA LYS A 216 -1.33 -11.14 16.57
C LYS A 216 -2.63 -10.48 17.06
N SER A 217 -3.59 -10.38 16.15
CA SER A 217 -4.91 -9.81 16.35
C SER A 217 -4.93 -8.30 16.55
N GLN A 218 -3.82 -7.59 16.32
CA GLN A 218 -3.76 -6.13 16.34
C GLN A 218 -4.34 -5.53 15.05
N LEU A 219 -5.09 -4.42 15.17
CA LEU A 219 -5.54 -3.61 14.03
C LEU A 219 -4.32 -3.04 13.31
N VAL A 220 -4.23 -3.24 11.99
CA VAL A 220 -3.12 -2.77 11.16
C VAL A 220 -3.50 -1.53 10.36
N THR A 221 -4.63 -1.56 9.66
CA THR A 221 -5.18 -0.41 8.92
C THR A 221 -6.59 -0.71 8.45
N GLU A 222 -7.34 0.31 8.05
CA GLU A 222 -8.56 0.17 7.27
C GLU A 222 -8.23 0.13 5.77
N TYR A 223 -9.04 -0.57 4.97
CA TYR A 223 -9.04 -0.41 3.52
C TYR A 223 -9.85 0.83 3.14
N ILE A 224 -9.16 1.89 2.72
CA ILE A 224 -9.81 3.16 2.36
C ILE A 224 -9.83 3.33 0.84
N GLY A 225 -10.97 3.79 0.33
CA GLY A 225 -11.16 4.08 -1.08
C GLY A 225 -12.29 5.05 -1.37
N GLU A 226 -12.56 5.25 -2.66
CA GLU A 226 -13.81 5.84 -3.11
C GLU A 226 -14.93 4.79 -3.04
N ALA A 227 -15.97 5.05 -2.25
CA ALA A 227 -17.14 4.18 -2.22
C ALA A 227 -18.03 4.46 -3.43
N ILE A 228 -18.22 3.44 -4.26
CA ILE A 228 -18.99 3.48 -5.50
C ILE A 228 -20.07 2.40 -5.50
N THR A 229 -21.08 2.56 -6.36
CA THR A 229 -22.07 1.50 -6.61
C THR A 229 -21.43 0.38 -7.40
N GLN A 230 -21.99 -0.83 -7.30
CA GLN A 230 -21.54 -1.98 -8.09
C GLN A 230 -21.58 -1.71 -9.60
N GLU A 231 -22.58 -0.97 -10.08
CA GLU A 231 -22.68 -0.58 -11.50
C GLU A 231 -21.49 0.26 -11.96
N GLU A 232 -21.08 1.26 -11.17
CA GLU A 232 -19.91 2.08 -11.48
C GLU A 232 -18.62 1.27 -11.35
N ALA A 233 -18.54 0.33 -10.38
CA ALA A 233 -17.41 -0.58 -10.24
C ALA A 233 -17.25 -1.49 -11.46
N GLU A 234 -18.33 -2.03 -12.01
CA GLU A 234 -18.29 -2.84 -13.24
C GLU A 234 -17.82 -2.04 -14.45
N LYS A 235 -18.27 -0.78 -14.56
CA LYS A 235 -17.84 0.13 -15.63
C LYS A 235 -16.35 0.45 -15.54
N ARG A 236 -15.84 0.75 -14.34
CA ARG A 236 -14.40 1.01 -14.09
C ARG A 236 -13.56 -0.26 -14.25
N GLY A 237 -14.06 -1.39 -13.75
CA GLY A 237 -13.39 -2.69 -13.77
C GLY A 237 -13.01 -3.15 -15.17
N LYS A 238 -13.85 -2.90 -16.18
CA LYS A 238 -13.53 -3.19 -17.60
C LYS A 238 -12.23 -2.54 -18.08
N VAL A 239 -11.92 -1.35 -17.55
CA VAL A 239 -10.66 -0.65 -17.86
C VAL A 239 -9.52 -1.19 -17.00
N TYR A 240 -9.78 -1.46 -15.73
CA TYR A 240 -8.74 -1.87 -14.77
C TYR A 240 -8.23 -3.28 -15.05
N ASP A 241 -9.11 -4.19 -15.44
CA ASP A 241 -8.78 -5.55 -15.85
C ASP A 241 -7.80 -5.55 -17.03
N SER A 242 -7.96 -4.64 -17.99
CA SER A 242 -7.05 -4.51 -19.15
C SER A 242 -5.65 -4.03 -18.79
N CYS A 243 -5.47 -3.46 -17.61
CA CYS A 243 -4.20 -2.96 -17.08
C CYS A 243 -3.69 -3.78 -15.89
N GLY A 244 -4.36 -4.88 -15.53
CA GLY A 244 -4.04 -5.71 -14.37
C GLY A 244 -4.12 -4.99 -13.02
N GLN A 245 -5.00 -3.99 -12.89
CA GLN A 245 -5.12 -3.18 -11.66
C GLN A 245 -6.17 -3.75 -10.71
N THR A 246 -5.79 -3.92 -9.44
CA THR A 246 -6.55 -4.70 -8.45
C THR A 246 -6.97 -3.86 -7.23
N TYR A 247 -7.65 -2.73 -7.47
CA TYR A 247 -7.99 -1.76 -6.41
C TYR A 247 -9.46 -1.78 -5.97
N LEU A 248 -10.29 -2.62 -6.62
CA LEU A 248 -11.71 -2.76 -6.31
C LEU A 248 -11.89 -3.80 -5.20
N PHE A 249 -12.56 -3.41 -4.13
CA PHE A 249 -12.92 -4.26 -3.00
C PHE A 249 -14.44 -4.31 -2.87
N ASP A 250 -15.05 -5.44 -3.22
CA ASP A 250 -16.50 -5.64 -3.17
C ASP A 250 -16.97 -5.74 -1.71
N LEU A 251 -18.06 -5.05 -1.35
CA LEU A 251 -18.63 -5.07 0.00
C LEU A 251 -19.72 -6.14 0.12
N ASP A 252 -19.34 -7.40 -0.12
CA ASP A 252 -20.22 -8.55 -0.29
C ASP A 252 -20.38 -9.41 0.98
N PHE A 253 -20.26 -8.79 2.16
CA PHE A 253 -20.34 -9.51 3.43
C PHE A 253 -21.68 -10.23 3.65
N ASN A 254 -22.80 -9.60 3.28
CA ASN A 254 -24.12 -10.21 3.43
C ASN A 254 -24.44 -11.10 2.23
N ASP A 255 -25.16 -12.21 2.49
CA ASP A 255 -25.71 -13.04 1.43
C ASP A 255 -26.68 -12.20 0.56
N GLY A 256 -26.35 -12.04 -0.72
CA GLY A 256 -27.18 -11.26 -1.64
C GLY A 256 -26.39 -10.63 -2.78
N GLU A 257 -27.00 -9.63 -3.42
CA GLU A 257 -26.34 -8.82 -4.44
C GLU A 257 -25.37 -7.83 -3.78
N CYS A 258 -24.10 -7.81 -4.21
CA CYS A 258 -23.15 -6.79 -3.81
C CYS A 258 -23.59 -5.44 -4.38
N LEU A 259 -23.93 -4.49 -3.50
CA LEU A 259 -24.45 -3.17 -3.88
C LEU A 259 -23.35 -2.13 -4.03
N TYR A 260 -22.24 -2.29 -3.30
CA TYR A 260 -21.21 -1.28 -3.13
C TYR A 260 -19.80 -1.89 -3.24
N THR A 261 -18.87 -1.09 -3.73
CA THR A 261 -17.45 -1.44 -3.86
C THR A 261 -16.61 -0.27 -3.39
N LEU A 262 -15.48 -0.54 -2.74
CA LEU A 262 -14.44 0.46 -2.48
C LEU A 262 -13.41 0.43 -3.61
N ASP A 263 -13.19 1.57 -4.27
CA ASP A 263 -12.18 1.76 -5.30
C ASP A 263 -11.01 2.58 -4.77
N ALA A 264 -9.90 1.91 -4.48
CA ALA A 264 -8.71 2.54 -3.93
C ALA A 264 -7.77 3.13 -5.01
N LYS A 265 -8.13 3.13 -6.30
CA LYS A 265 -7.19 3.50 -7.38
C LYS A 265 -6.69 4.94 -7.27
N LYS A 266 -7.61 5.89 -7.08
CA LYS A 266 -7.31 7.33 -7.06
C LYS A 266 -7.22 7.89 -5.64
N TYR A 267 -8.10 7.43 -4.76
CA TYR A 267 -8.16 7.83 -3.36
C TYR A 267 -7.92 6.59 -2.52
N GLY A 268 -6.96 6.62 -1.61
CA GLY A 268 -6.75 5.51 -0.68
C GLY A 268 -5.78 5.87 0.43
N ASN A 269 -5.57 4.95 1.37
CA ASN A 269 -4.54 5.08 2.40
C ASN A 269 -3.41 4.07 2.13
N ILE A 270 -2.63 3.71 3.15
CA ILE A 270 -1.57 2.69 3.02
C ILE A 270 -2.07 1.32 2.50
N SER A 271 -3.35 0.98 2.66
CA SER A 271 -3.91 -0.28 2.18
C SER A 271 -3.82 -0.45 0.66
N HIS A 272 -3.80 0.67 -0.08
CA HIS A 272 -3.64 0.68 -1.53
C HIS A 272 -2.38 -0.07 -1.98
N PHE A 273 -1.32 -0.04 -1.17
CA PHE A 273 -0.02 -0.63 -1.49
C PHE A 273 0.18 -2.03 -0.91
N ILE A 274 -0.83 -2.62 -0.25
CA ILE A 274 -0.68 -3.94 0.36
C ILE A 274 -0.86 -5.04 -0.71
N ASN A 275 0.17 -5.87 -0.88
CA ASN A 275 0.20 -6.91 -1.89
C ASN A 275 -0.58 -8.17 -1.51
N HIS A 276 -0.88 -8.98 -2.52
CA HIS A 276 -1.45 -10.31 -2.36
C HIS A 276 -0.43 -11.32 -1.82
N SER A 277 -0.87 -12.22 -0.94
CA SER A 277 -0.18 -13.49 -0.65
C SER A 277 -1.16 -14.65 -0.53
N CYS A 278 -0.75 -15.85 -0.98
CA CYS A 278 -1.47 -17.10 -0.74
C CYS A 278 -1.24 -17.67 0.68
N ASP A 279 -0.29 -17.12 1.42
CA ASP A 279 -0.07 -17.34 2.86
C ASP A 279 0.05 -15.96 3.53
N PRO A 280 -1.07 -15.23 3.68
CA PRO A 280 -1.06 -13.85 4.14
C PRO A 280 -0.84 -13.75 5.65
N ASN A 281 -0.41 -12.56 6.10
CA ASN A 281 -0.28 -12.24 7.53
C ASN A 281 -1.38 -11.29 8.04
N LEU A 282 -2.28 -10.83 7.16
CA LEU A 282 -3.45 -10.04 7.50
C LEU A 282 -4.75 -10.78 7.17
N ASP A 283 -5.70 -10.71 8.10
CA ASP A 283 -7.08 -11.11 7.92
C ASP A 283 -7.98 -9.89 7.76
N VAL A 284 -9.08 -10.05 7.02
CA VAL A 284 -10.07 -8.99 6.78
C VAL A 284 -11.30 -9.14 7.66
N PHE A 285 -11.76 -8.01 8.20
CA PHE A 285 -12.97 -7.91 9.01
C PHE A 285 -13.89 -6.81 8.51
N SER A 286 -15.18 -7.14 8.42
CA SER A 286 -16.25 -6.18 8.14
C SER A 286 -16.75 -5.57 9.46
N ILE A 287 -16.74 -4.24 9.53
CA ILE A 287 -17.00 -3.47 10.74
C ILE A 287 -18.06 -2.40 10.49
N TRP A 288 -19.12 -2.37 11.30
CA TRP A 288 -20.16 -1.35 11.26
C TRP A 288 -19.98 -0.39 12.43
N VAL A 289 -20.08 0.91 12.13
CA VAL A 289 -19.96 1.99 13.10
C VAL A 289 -21.16 2.94 12.98
N ASP A 290 -21.09 3.94 12.10
CA ASP A 290 -22.11 4.96 11.87
C ASP A 290 -22.78 4.75 10.51
N THR A 291 -23.39 3.58 10.32
CA THR A 291 -24.17 3.25 9.12
C THR A 291 -25.41 2.47 9.51
N LEU A 292 -26.51 2.72 8.80
CA LEU A 292 -27.75 1.94 8.91
C LEU A 292 -27.81 0.81 7.89
N ASP A 293 -26.99 0.88 6.85
CA ASP A 293 -27.01 -0.11 5.77
C ASP A 293 -26.13 -1.31 6.15
N PRO A 294 -26.72 -2.52 6.27
CA PRO A 294 -25.94 -3.71 6.52
C PRO A 294 -24.96 -4.02 5.38
N ASN A 295 -25.19 -3.53 4.16
CA ASN A 295 -24.34 -3.76 2.98
C ASN A 295 -23.19 -2.76 2.84
N PHE A 296 -23.04 -1.84 3.78
CA PHE A 296 -21.96 -0.85 3.78
C PHE A 296 -21.04 -0.99 5.01
N PRO A 297 -20.34 -2.13 5.18
CA PRO A 297 -19.30 -2.25 6.20
C PRO A 297 -18.08 -1.38 5.88
N ARG A 298 -17.36 -0.99 6.92
CA ARG A 298 -15.95 -0.60 6.82
C ARG A 298 -15.09 -1.86 6.81
N ILE A 299 -14.00 -1.85 6.04
CA ILE A 299 -13.14 -3.01 5.84
C ILE A 299 -11.83 -2.80 6.59
N ALA A 300 -11.50 -3.66 7.55
CA ALA A 300 -10.32 -3.50 8.39
C ALA A 300 -9.39 -4.72 8.32
N PHE A 301 -8.09 -4.47 8.35
CA PHE A 301 -7.06 -5.50 8.42
C PHE A 301 -6.55 -5.69 9.84
N PHE A 302 -6.51 -6.93 10.29
CA PHE A 302 -5.91 -7.33 11.55
C PHE A 302 -4.81 -8.37 11.30
N ALA A 303 -3.75 -8.34 12.09
CA ALA A 303 -2.70 -9.33 11.99
C ALA A 303 -3.20 -10.73 12.41
N ASN A 304 -2.98 -11.77 11.61
CA ASN A 304 -3.43 -13.13 11.93
C ASN A 304 -2.40 -13.94 12.75
N ARG A 305 -1.17 -13.44 12.79
CA ARG A 305 -0.04 -13.89 13.60
C ARG A 305 0.83 -12.70 14.00
N ASN A 306 1.84 -12.94 14.84
CA ASN A 306 2.85 -11.91 15.08
C ASN A 306 3.63 -11.66 13.77
N ILE A 307 3.78 -10.39 13.41
CA ILE A 307 4.47 -9.94 12.19
C ILE A 307 5.75 -9.23 12.61
N LYS A 308 6.89 -9.70 12.13
CA LYS A 308 8.19 -9.18 12.57
C LYS A 308 8.50 -7.85 11.87
N GLN A 309 9.32 -7.03 12.53
CA GLN A 309 9.93 -5.87 11.90
C GLN A 309 10.61 -6.25 10.57
N GLY A 310 10.33 -5.46 9.53
CA GLY A 310 10.83 -5.64 8.17
C GLY A 310 10.03 -6.61 7.31
N GLU A 311 9.03 -7.30 7.87
CA GLU A 311 8.19 -8.23 7.13
C GLU A 311 7.13 -7.48 6.29
N GLU A 312 6.92 -7.93 5.04
CA GLU A 312 5.89 -7.38 4.15
C GLU A 312 4.49 -7.75 4.66
N LEU A 313 3.60 -6.77 4.69
CA LEU A 313 2.18 -6.93 5.01
C LEU A 313 1.46 -7.41 3.75
N THR A 314 0.68 -8.47 3.88
CA THR A 314 -0.03 -9.08 2.74
C THR A 314 -1.38 -9.65 3.16
N PHE A 315 -2.34 -9.67 2.23
CA PHE A 315 -3.66 -10.29 2.41
C PHE A 315 -4.06 -11.15 1.19
N ASP A 316 -5.02 -12.05 1.34
CA ASP A 316 -5.53 -12.83 0.20
C ASP A 316 -6.57 -12.04 -0.59
N TYR A 317 -6.22 -11.54 -1.78
CA TYR A 317 -7.13 -10.81 -2.67
C TYR A 317 -8.42 -11.57 -3.06
N GLN A 318 -8.44 -12.90 -2.99
CA GLN A 318 -9.66 -13.67 -3.22
C GLN A 318 -10.47 -13.88 -1.94
N MET A 319 -9.91 -13.53 -0.77
CA MET A 319 -10.51 -13.77 0.54
C MET A 319 -11.11 -15.17 0.65
N THR A 320 -10.37 -16.21 0.24
CA THR A 320 -10.90 -17.59 0.30
C THR A 320 -11.09 -18.00 1.76
N LEU A 321 -12.25 -17.65 2.33
CA LEU A 321 -12.67 -18.12 3.64
C LEU A 321 -12.99 -19.62 3.52
N ASP A 322 -12.57 -20.41 4.51
CA ASP A 322 -12.92 -21.83 4.66
C ASP A 322 -14.45 -22.08 4.84
N VAL A 323 -15.28 -21.04 4.68
CA VAL A 323 -16.72 -21.08 4.80
C VAL A 323 -17.32 -20.92 3.42
N GLY A 324 -17.55 -22.05 2.74
CA GLY A 324 -18.67 -22.36 1.81
C GLY A 324 -19.28 -21.34 0.82
N SER A 325 -18.78 -20.12 0.67
CA SER A 325 -19.39 -19.07 -0.15
C SER A 325 -18.83 -19.14 -1.57
N GLY A 326 -19.35 -20.10 -2.34
CA GLY A 326 -19.06 -20.25 -3.77
C GLY A 326 -19.79 -19.22 -4.64
N ALA A 327 -19.56 -17.93 -4.40
CA ALA A 327 -20.22 -16.84 -5.15
C ALA A 327 -19.24 -15.80 -5.71
N SER A 328 -18.03 -16.20 -6.13
CA SER A 328 -17.30 -15.38 -7.09
C SER A 328 -17.94 -15.58 -8.47
N SER A 329 -18.65 -14.56 -8.96
CA SER A 329 -19.09 -14.50 -10.37
C SER A 329 -17.93 -14.86 -11.30
N PRO A 330 -18.16 -15.59 -12.42
CA PRO A 330 -17.13 -16.00 -13.34
C PRO A 330 -16.70 -14.80 -14.20
N ARG A 331 -16.02 -13.82 -13.59
CA ARG A 331 -15.31 -12.80 -14.35
C ARG A 331 -14.10 -13.51 -14.96
N LYS A 332 -14.01 -13.58 -16.29
CA LYS A 332 -12.77 -13.90 -17.01
C LYS A 332 -11.76 -12.78 -16.73
N ARG A 333 -11.18 -12.78 -15.54
CA ARG A 333 -10.02 -11.93 -15.24
C ARG A 333 -8.85 -12.53 -16.00
N GLU A 334 -8.06 -11.69 -16.67
CA GLU A 334 -6.79 -12.16 -17.20
C GLU A 334 -5.99 -12.79 -16.06
N HIS A 335 -5.39 -13.94 -16.32
CA HIS A 335 -4.66 -14.70 -15.32
C HIS A 335 -3.36 -13.96 -14.96
N ILE A 336 -3.45 -13.00 -14.03
CA ILE A 336 -2.27 -12.30 -13.49
C ILE A 336 -1.51 -13.29 -12.62
N LYS A 337 -0.24 -13.54 -12.99
CA LYS A 337 0.62 -14.49 -12.30
C LYS A 337 0.92 -14.01 -10.88
N CYS A 338 0.78 -14.90 -9.90
CA CYS A 338 1.11 -14.64 -8.52
C CYS A 338 2.62 -14.82 -8.27
N HIS A 339 3.21 -13.84 -7.57
CA HIS A 339 4.65 -13.80 -7.25
C HIS A 339 4.91 -13.73 -5.73
N CYS A 340 3.95 -14.16 -4.91
CA CYS A 340 4.03 -14.08 -3.44
C CYS A 340 5.13 -14.96 -2.81
N GLY A 341 5.64 -15.96 -3.54
CA GLY A 341 6.69 -16.86 -3.06
C GLY A 341 6.26 -17.89 -2.01
N ALA A 342 4.98 -17.92 -1.62
CA ALA A 342 4.45 -18.89 -0.67
C ALA A 342 4.52 -20.33 -1.22
N ALA A 343 4.78 -21.31 -0.34
CA ALA A 343 4.88 -22.72 -0.74
C ALA A 343 3.54 -23.29 -1.27
N ASN A 344 2.42 -22.74 -0.81
CA ASN A 344 1.05 -23.07 -1.21
C ASN A 344 0.50 -22.10 -2.27
N CYS A 345 1.35 -21.43 -3.06
CA CYS A 345 0.93 -20.44 -4.05
C CYS A 345 -0.08 -21.00 -5.08
N LYS A 346 -1.21 -20.31 -5.26
CA LYS A 346 -2.28 -20.63 -6.23
C LYS A 346 -1.91 -20.35 -7.68
N THR A 347 -0.66 -19.95 -7.97
CA THR A 347 -0.12 -19.58 -9.29
C THR A 347 -0.65 -18.27 -9.89
N TYR A 348 -1.91 -17.92 -9.66
CA TYR A 348 -2.54 -16.69 -10.15
C TYR A 348 -3.21 -15.92 -9.02
N LEU A 349 -3.38 -14.61 -9.20
CA LEU A 349 -4.04 -13.73 -8.21
C LEU A 349 -5.55 -13.97 -8.13
N TYR A 350 -6.19 -14.35 -9.24
CA TYR A 350 -7.62 -14.57 -9.36
C TYR A 350 -7.96 -15.86 -10.09
#